data_AF-A0A7Y6X4Y7-F1
#
_entry.id   AF-A0A7Y6X4Y7-F1
#
_cell.length_a   1.000
_cell.length_b   1.000
_cell.length_c   1.000
_cell.angle_alpha   90.00
_cell.angle_beta   90.00
_cell.angle_gamma   90.00
#
_symmetry.space_group_name_H-M   'P 1'
#
loop_
_entity.id
_entity.type
_entity.pdbx_description
1 polymer ?
#
loop_
_entity_poly.entity_id
_entity_poly.type
_entity_poly.pdbx_seq_one_letter_code
_entity_poly.pdbx_strand_id
1 'polypeptide(L)'
;MSRVYANGRSILHKGDGNTHTSAAPDVCKVPTPGGPVPTPFVNSAQDAMLSKGSTSVTISGHPVALTNSELSTSSGDEPGTAGGLISSKLKGKMAWGSGSVDVKVEGRGVVRYLDVTLHNGNTFNTTFISAGGTGLAYGDDAQCTACGKPLDDHRVHETSEVVAHVELVFAELMERLHAQRPLIDEFLRLRERRNALERDSLRRFKEALAHLEPQKLRRNELLTHLKSPAVEGKAATTSQLSALQEELKTREEGLTAQRTEERKHVQAIEQQMNSINARLKGMNPVLRPDKNVKTYVQGYMLGVCVCRCPQAPRMLAACSGETAPGFQEAVAATPFTLVESFSASESQLKELLNQGRDKWECAAPKIIQAGGASGHQVKAMSERYFSPITHATVGVTYSFMDANGARSVEKQFSHGESVPSCDTCQKLLPEMLCNHSKECA
;
A
#
# COMPACT_ATOMS: atom_id res chain seq x y z
N MET A 1 -28.99 9.83 -30.04
CA MET A 1 -29.49 8.58 -29.45
C MET A 1 -29.57 7.49 -30.49
N SER A 2 -28.58 6.61 -30.46
CA SER A 2 -28.52 5.34 -31.17
C SER A 2 -29.82 4.53 -31.05
N ARG A 3 -30.30 3.97 -32.17
CA ARG A 3 -31.38 2.96 -32.20
C ARG A 3 -30.84 1.52 -32.21
N VAL A 4 -29.55 1.36 -31.95
CA VAL A 4 -28.86 0.06 -31.97
C VAL A 4 -28.55 -0.34 -30.54
N TYR A 5 -28.93 -1.57 -30.18
CA TYR A 5 -28.89 -2.06 -28.80
C TYR A 5 -28.03 -3.32 -28.68
N ALA A 6 -27.36 -3.45 -27.54
CA ALA A 6 -26.74 -4.68 -27.09
C ALA A 6 -27.25 -4.98 -25.68
N ASN A 7 -27.72 -6.21 -25.44
CA ASN A 7 -28.28 -6.65 -24.16
C ASN A 7 -29.37 -5.70 -23.60
N GLY A 8 -30.24 -5.20 -24.47
CA GLY A 8 -31.33 -4.29 -24.07
C GLY A 8 -30.89 -2.87 -23.69
N ARG A 9 -29.62 -2.50 -23.90
CA ARG A 9 -29.07 -1.15 -23.65
C ARG A 9 -28.52 -0.56 -24.94
N SER A 10 -28.65 0.74 -25.15
CA SER A 10 -28.18 1.39 -26.38
C SER A 10 -26.66 1.32 -26.47
N ILE A 11 -26.14 0.99 -27.65
CA ILE A 11 -24.71 0.97 -27.91
C ILE A 11 -24.23 2.41 -28.08
N LEU A 12 -23.16 2.75 -27.37
CA LEU A 12 -22.58 4.09 -27.34
C LEU A 12 -21.69 4.34 -28.56
N HIS A 13 -21.88 5.47 -29.23
CA HIS A 13 -21.01 5.95 -30.29
C HIS A 13 -20.67 7.43 -30.11
N LYS A 14 -19.60 7.90 -30.79
CA LYS A 14 -19.05 9.27 -30.65
C LYS A 14 -20.09 10.40 -30.82
N GLY A 15 -21.15 10.14 -31.58
CA GLY A 15 -22.20 11.11 -31.90
C GLY A 15 -23.46 11.03 -31.04
N ASP A 16 -23.47 10.24 -29.95
CA ASP A 16 -24.67 10.08 -29.12
C ASP A 16 -25.04 11.32 -28.31
N GLY A 17 -24.05 12.16 -28.00
CA GLY A 17 -24.25 13.44 -27.29
C GLY A 17 -24.44 13.30 -25.78
N ASN A 18 -24.13 12.15 -25.18
CA ASN A 18 -24.24 12.00 -23.73
C ASN A 18 -23.07 12.68 -23.01
N THR A 19 -23.33 13.08 -21.78
CA THR A 19 -22.32 13.53 -20.82
C THR A 19 -22.25 12.52 -19.67
N HIS A 20 -21.08 11.94 -19.48
CA HIS A 20 -20.77 11.04 -18.36
C HIS A 20 -20.27 11.89 -17.21
N THR A 21 -21.04 11.96 -16.13
CA THR A 21 -20.67 12.68 -14.91
C THR A 21 -20.20 11.70 -13.85
N SER A 22 -19.09 12.00 -13.17
CA SER A 22 -18.64 11.19 -12.05
C SER A 22 -19.51 11.42 -10.82
N ALA A 23 -19.71 10.36 -10.03
CA ALA A 23 -19.98 10.53 -8.61
C ALA A 23 -18.88 11.40 -8.00
N ALA A 24 -19.18 12.34 -7.10
CA ALA A 24 -18.14 12.98 -6.30
C ALA A 24 -17.41 11.88 -5.49
N PRO A 25 -16.09 11.68 -5.70
CA PRO A 25 -15.12 12.20 -4.75
C PRO A 25 -13.77 12.60 -5.40
N ASP A 26 -13.76 13.42 -6.46
CA ASP A 26 -12.49 14.00 -6.96
C ASP A 26 -12.12 15.24 -6.15
N VAL A 27 -11.48 15.02 -4.99
CA VAL A 27 -11.11 16.10 -4.06
C VAL A 27 -9.77 16.71 -4.50
N CYS A 28 -9.84 17.92 -5.05
CA CYS A 28 -8.66 18.67 -5.47
C CYS A 28 -8.33 19.79 -4.48
N LYS A 29 -7.05 20.21 -4.48
CA LYS A 29 -6.56 21.32 -3.67
C LYS A 29 -6.95 22.65 -4.33
N VAL A 30 -7.90 23.37 -3.75
CA VAL A 30 -8.28 24.71 -4.22
C VAL A 30 -7.46 25.75 -3.44
N PRO A 31 -6.63 26.58 -4.10
CA PRO A 31 -5.89 27.63 -3.41
C PRO A 31 -6.84 28.63 -2.77
N THR A 32 -6.67 28.90 -1.47
CA THR A 32 -7.36 30.00 -0.77
C THR A 32 -6.33 30.88 -0.05
N PRO A 33 -6.67 32.12 0.34
CA PRO A 33 -5.76 32.99 1.10
C PRO A 33 -5.27 32.41 2.43
N GLY A 34 -5.99 31.43 3.00
CA GLY A 34 -5.63 30.72 4.23
C GLY A 34 -4.90 29.38 4.03
N GLY A 35 -4.58 29.02 2.78
CA GLY A 35 -3.98 27.73 2.40
C GLY A 35 -4.91 26.89 1.51
N PRO A 36 -4.40 25.81 0.86
CA PRO A 36 -5.21 24.99 -0.03
C PRO A 36 -6.31 24.22 0.73
N VAL A 37 -7.57 24.32 0.27
CA VAL A 37 -8.73 23.63 0.87
C VAL A 37 -9.10 22.43 0.00
N PRO A 38 -9.22 21.21 0.58
CA PRO A 38 -9.75 20.04 -0.14
C PRO A 38 -11.20 20.28 -0.54
N THR A 39 -11.48 20.32 -1.85
CA THR A 39 -12.82 20.59 -2.38
C THR A 39 -13.24 19.47 -3.34
N PRO A 40 -14.43 18.85 -3.16
CA PRO A 40 -14.92 17.80 -4.06
C PRO A 40 -15.37 18.37 -5.41
N PHE A 41 -14.93 17.75 -6.49
CA PHE A 41 -15.34 18.07 -7.85
C PHE A 41 -16.14 16.94 -8.49
N VAL A 42 -17.04 17.33 -9.39
CA VAL A 42 -17.76 16.43 -10.30
C VAL A 42 -17.10 16.55 -11.65
N ASN A 43 -16.48 15.47 -12.10
CA ASN A 43 -15.90 15.40 -13.43
C ASN A 43 -16.97 15.05 -14.46
N SER A 44 -16.81 15.56 -15.66
CA SER A 44 -17.69 15.35 -16.80
C SER A 44 -16.88 15.01 -18.04
N ALA A 45 -17.32 14.03 -18.81
CA ALA A 45 -16.71 13.65 -20.08
C ALA A 45 -17.81 13.44 -21.13
N GLN A 46 -17.60 13.91 -22.36
CA GLN A 46 -18.62 13.87 -23.42
C GLN A 46 -18.29 12.81 -24.46
N ASP A 47 -19.31 12.14 -25.01
CA ASP A 47 -19.16 11.14 -26.08
C ASP A 47 -18.43 11.69 -27.31
N ALA A 48 -18.57 12.99 -27.57
CA ALA A 48 -17.87 13.69 -28.65
C ALA A 48 -16.33 13.60 -28.54
N MET A 49 -15.80 13.37 -27.33
CA MET A 49 -14.39 13.19 -27.04
C MET A 49 -13.91 11.74 -27.15
N LEU A 50 -14.72 10.83 -27.69
CA LEU A 50 -14.35 9.44 -27.91
C LEU A 50 -13.09 9.33 -28.77
N SER A 51 -12.06 8.73 -28.18
CA SER A 51 -10.83 8.31 -28.82
C SER A 51 -10.69 6.78 -28.71
N LYS A 52 -9.94 6.18 -29.64
CA LYS A 52 -9.82 4.72 -29.76
C LYS A 52 -11.17 3.98 -29.91
N GLY A 53 -12.15 4.61 -30.57
CA GLY A 53 -13.38 3.95 -31.01
C GLY A 53 -13.12 2.97 -32.15
N SER A 54 -14.15 2.23 -32.56
CA SER A 54 -14.06 1.26 -33.65
C SER A 54 -13.61 1.88 -34.97
N THR A 55 -12.87 1.11 -35.77
CA THR A 55 -12.32 1.57 -37.06
C THR A 55 -13.14 1.08 -38.26
N SER A 56 -13.74 -0.10 -38.14
CA SER A 56 -14.44 -0.82 -39.22
C SER A 56 -15.97 -0.72 -39.12
N VAL A 57 -16.49 -0.39 -37.94
CA VAL A 57 -17.93 -0.32 -37.68
C VAL A 57 -18.30 1.10 -37.25
N THR A 58 -19.40 1.62 -37.78
CA THR A 58 -19.97 2.90 -37.36
C THR A 58 -21.45 2.74 -37.05
N ILE A 59 -21.94 3.54 -36.10
CA ILE A 59 -23.38 3.72 -35.84
C ILE A 59 -23.69 5.19 -36.10
N SER A 60 -24.68 5.46 -36.95
CA SER A 60 -25.04 6.82 -37.37
C SER A 60 -23.85 7.61 -37.95
N GLY A 61 -22.93 6.94 -38.67
CA GLY A 61 -21.73 7.56 -39.25
C GLY A 61 -20.60 7.85 -38.24
N HIS A 62 -20.73 7.41 -36.98
CA HIS A 62 -19.76 7.63 -35.93
C HIS A 62 -19.12 6.34 -35.41
N PRO A 63 -17.83 6.36 -35.01
CA PRO A 63 -17.18 5.25 -34.34
C PRO A 63 -17.91 4.82 -33.07
N VAL A 64 -17.97 3.52 -32.85
CA VAL A 64 -18.57 2.86 -31.68
C VAL A 64 -17.56 2.79 -30.54
N ALA A 65 -18.00 2.99 -29.31
CA ALA A 65 -17.15 2.81 -28.13
C ALA A 65 -17.01 1.30 -27.81
N LEU A 66 -15.78 0.88 -27.58
CA LEU A 66 -15.38 -0.49 -27.24
C LEU A 66 -14.76 -0.51 -25.84
N THR A 67 -14.62 -1.69 -25.22
CA THR A 67 -14.04 -1.82 -23.86
C THR A 67 -12.60 -1.31 -23.71
N ASN A 68 -11.89 -1.03 -24.81
CA ASN A 68 -10.57 -0.40 -24.81
C ASN A 68 -10.57 1.06 -25.31
N SER A 69 -11.75 1.62 -25.58
CA SER A 69 -11.93 3.04 -25.93
C SER A 69 -11.83 3.93 -24.71
N GLU A 70 -11.57 5.22 -24.93
CA GLU A 70 -11.49 6.22 -23.87
C GLU A 70 -12.11 7.54 -24.35
N LEU A 71 -12.61 8.37 -23.43
CA LEU A 71 -12.88 9.78 -23.70
C LEU A 71 -11.62 10.56 -23.32
N SER A 72 -11.05 11.26 -24.30
CA SER A 72 -9.72 11.87 -24.20
C SER A 72 -9.63 13.00 -23.18
N THR A 73 -10.78 13.54 -22.73
CA THR A 73 -10.83 14.64 -21.76
C THR A 73 -12.01 14.45 -20.81
N SER A 74 -11.69 14.48 -19.52
CA SER A 74 -12.63 14.66 -18.42
C SER A 74 -12.36 16.04 -17.79
N SER A 75 -13.40 16.85 -17.61
CA SER A 75 -13.36 18.25 -17.14
C SER A 75 -14.28 18.47 -15.93
N GLY A 76 -13.96 19.41 -15.05
CA GLY A 76 -14.72 19.70 -13.82
C GLY A 76 -13.86 19.93 -12.58
N ASP A 77 -12.56 19.65 -12.65
CA ASP A 77 -11.54 19.78 -11.60
C ASP A 77 -10.65 21.02 -11.75
N GLU A 78 -10.93 21.89 -12.73
CA GLU A 78 -10.10 23.04 -13.11
C GLU A 78 -9.86 24.10 -12.00
N PRO A 79 -10.76 24.32 -11.02
CA PRO A 79 -10.48 25.22 -9.89
C PRO A 79 -9.40 24.68 -8.94
N GLY A 80 -9.13 23.38 -8.97
CA GLY A 80 -8.10 22.68 -8.19
C GLY A 80 -6.70 22.79 -8.80
N THR A 81 -6.22 24.00 -9.05
CA THR A 81 -4.95 24.28 -9.78
C THR A 81 -3.68 23.74 -9.11
N ALA A 82 -3.76 23.21 -7.88
CA ALA A 82 -2.68 22.49 -7.20
C ALA A 82 -2.76 20.95 -7.34
N GLY A 83 -3.65 20.45 -8.21
CA GLY A 83 -3.84 19.03 -8.53
C GLY A 83 -4.68 18.26 -7.50
N GLY A 84 -5.03 17.01 -7.86
CA GLY A 84 -5.69 16.07 -6.95
C GLY A 84 -4.86 15.82 -5.68
N LEU A 85 -5.51 15.72 -4.51
CA LEU A 85 -4.85 15.64 -3.19
C LEU A 85 -3.81 14.50 -3.12
N ILE A 86 -4.09 13.39 -3.80
CA ILE A 86 -3.23 12.19 -3.90
C ILE A 86 -2.53 12.10 -5.27
N SER A 87 -3.20 12.47 -6.37
CA SER A 87 -2.71 12.21 -7.73
C SER A 87 -1.81 13.32 -8.32
N SER A 88 -1.91 14.56 -7.81
CA SER A 88 -1.26 15.76 -8.37
C SER A 88 -1.47 15.96 -9.88
N LYS A 89 -2.54 15.40 -10.47
CA LYS A 89 -2.90 15.58 -11.88
C LYS A 89 -4.00 16.62 -12.03
N LEU A 90 -4.00 17.31 -13.18
CA LEU A 90 -4.78 18.53 -13.46
C LEU A 90 -5.77 18.35 -14.63
N LYS A 91 -5.94 17.10 -15.07
CA LYS A 91 -6.86 16.58 -16.11
C LYS A 91 -6.59 15.09 -16.33
N GLY A 92 -7.61 14.31 -16.61
CA GLY A 92 -7.44 12.92 -17.01
C GLY A 92 -8.45 12.44 -18.04
N LYS A 93 -8.37 11.15 -18.34
CA LYS A 93 -9.19 10.46 -19.33
C LYS A 93 -10.29 9.66 -18.64
N MET A 94 -11.39 9.44 -19.35
CA MET A 94 -12.41 8.49 -18.93
C MET A 94 -12.29 7.20 -19.73
N ALA A 95 -12.37 6.05 -19.08
CA ALA A 95 -12.47 4.75 -19.74
C ALA A 95 -13.70 3.98 -19.24
N TRP A 96 -14.05 2.89 -19.91
CA TRP A 96 -15.11 1.98 -19.45
C TRP A 96 -14.53 0.73 -18.79
N GLY A 97 -15.04 0.39 -17.61
CA GLY A 97 -14.72 -0.83 -16.88
C GLY A 97 -15.58 -2.04 -17.27
N SER A 98 -16.67 -1.82 -18.02
CA SER A 98 -17.52 -2.89 -18.56
C SER A 98 -17.97 -2.62 -19.99
N GLY A 99 -18.49 -3.67 -20.64
CA GLY A 99 -19.10 -3.62 -21.96
C GLY A 99 -19.96 -4.86 -22.17
N SER A 100 -20.56 -5.00 -23.36
CA SER A 100 -21.30 -6.19 -23.74
C SER A 100 -20.40 -7.43 -23.77
N VAL A 101 -20.92 -8.54 -23.23
CA VAL A 101 -20.20 -9.82 -23.13
C VAL A 101 -20.34 -10.67 -24.40
N ASP A 102 -21.42 -10.47 -25.14
CA ASP A 102 -21.87 -11.28 -26.28
C ASP A 102 -21.95 -10.46 -27.59
N VAL A 103 -22.21 -9.16 -27.53
CA VAL A 103 -22.15 -8.27 -28.70
C VAL A 103 -20.76 -7.64 -28.78
N LYS A 104 -20.00 -8.07 -29.79
CA LYS A 104 -18.61 -7.64 -30.00
C LYS A 104 -18.43 -6.98 -31.35
N VAL A 105 -17.64 -5.92 -31.37
CA VAL A 105 -17.14 -5.23 -32.56
C VAL A 105 -15.61 -5.27 -32.49
N GLU A 106 -14.96 -5.70 -33.58
CA GLU A 106 -13.49 -5.81 -33.64
C GLU A 106 -12.90 -6.70 -32.53
N GLY A 107 -13.64 -7.76 -32.15
CA GLY A 107 -13.26 -8.68 -31.08
C GLY A 107 -13.39 -8.12 -29.66
N ARG A 108 -13.89 -6.89 -29.51
CA ARG A 108 -14.10 -6.22 -28.21
C ARG A 108 -15.58 -6.04 -27.93
N GLY A 109 -15.97 -6.12 -26.66
CA GLY A 109 -17.34 -5.83 -26.26
C GLY A 109 -17.71 -4.39 -26.58
N VAL A 110 -18.91 -4.17 -27.12
CA VAL A 110 -19.44 -2.82 -27.33
C VAL A 110 -19.81 -2.18 -26.00
N VAL A 111 -19.48 -0.91 -25.81
CA VAL A 111 -19.90 -0.14 -24.64
C VAL A 111 -21.37 0.25 -24.80
N ARG A 112 -22.14 0.11 -23.73
CA ARG A 112 -23.57 0.41 -23.69
C ARG A 112 -23.85 1.54 -22.71
N TYR A 113 -25.01 2.17 -22.88
CA TYR A 113 -25.55 3.09 -21.88
C TYR A 113 -25.62 2.41 -20.49
N LEU A 114 -25.17 3.11 -19.43
CA LEU A 114 -25.02 2.60 -18.05
C LEU A 114 -23.93 1.52 -17.84
N ASP A 115 -23.03 1.28 -18.80
CA ASP A 115 -21.80 0.55 -18.51
C ASP A 115 -20.86 1.37 -17.60
N VAL A 116 -20.07 0.69 -16.78
CA VAL A 116 -19.27 1.32 -15.73
C VAL A 116 -18.19 2.20 -16.32
N THR A 117 -18.08 3.44 -15.85
CA THR A 117 -17.02 4.37 -16.21
C THR A 117 -15.97 4.50 -15.11
N LEU A 118 -14.75 4.83 -15.53
CA LEU A 118 -13.57 5.04 -14.73
C LEU A 118 -13.02 6.42 -15.12
N HIS A 119 -13.24 7.43 -14.28
CA HIS A 119 -12.71 8.77 -14.52
C HIS A 119 -11.33 8.90 -13.88
N ASN A 120 -10.35 9.40 -14.64
CA ASN A 120 -9.01 9.74 -14.16
C ASN A 120 -8.24 8.57 -13.49
N GLY A 121 -8.63 7.33 -13.78
CA GLY A 121 -8.03 6.13 -13.17
C GLY A 121 -8.57 5.78 -11.78
N ASN A 122 -9.62 6.46 -11.31
CA ASN A 122 -10.32 6.15 -10.07
C ASN A 122 -11.37 5.04 -10.27
N THR A 123 -11.74 4.36 -9.17
CA THR A 123 -12.65 3.21 -9.15
C THR A 123 -14.04 3.52 -9.70
N PHE A 124 -14.75 2.46 -10.11
CA PHE A 124 -16.09 2.42 -10.71
C PHE A 124 -17.07 3.47 -10.17
N ASN A 125 -17.56 4.38 -11.02
CA ASN A 125 -18.39 5.51 -10.57
C ASN A 125 -19.89 5.42 -10.97
N THR A 126 -20.29 4.50 -11.84
CA THR A 126 -21.65 4.54 -12.46
C THR A 126 -22.55 3.36 -12.09
N THR A 127 -22.01 2.18 -11.72
CA THR A 127 -22.85 1.04 -11.29
C THR A 127 -23.16 0.99 -9.80
N PHE A 128 -22.39 1.71 -8.98
CA PHE A 128 -22.50 1.66 -7.53
C PHE A 128 -23.44 2.73 -6.92
N ILE A 129 -23.75 3.80 -7.66
CA ILE A 129 -24.67 4.85 -7.19
C ILE A 129 -26.11 4.34 -6.98
N SER A 130 -26.60 3.39 -7.78
CA SER A 130 -27.96 2.87 -7.57
C SER A 130 -28.10 2.03 -6.29
N ALA A 131 -26.98 1.62 -5.65
CA ALA A 131 -26.97 0.84 -4.41
C ALA A 131 -26.29 1.54 -3.22
N GLY A 132 -25.64 2.69 -3.43
CA GLY A 132 -25.07 3.51 -2.35
C GLY A 132 -23.81 2.96 -1.67
N GLY A 133 -23.12 1.97 -2.23
CA GLY A 133 -21.92 1.34 -1.64
C GLY A 133 -20.81 1.09 -2.66
N THR A 134 -19.57 0.88 -2.24
CA THR A 134 -18.39 0.71 -3.13
C THR A 134 -18.23 -0.71 -3.69
N GLY A 135 -19.12 -1.63 -3.30
CA GLY A 135 -19.01 -3.05 -3.60
C GLY A 135 -18.15 -3.83 -2.61
N LEU A 136 -17.53 -3.16 -1.62
CA LEU A 136 -16.90 -3.82 -0.48
C LEU A 136 -17.88 -3.95 0.68
N ALA A 137 -17.88 -5.13 1.29
CA ALA A 137 -18.64 -5.43 2.49
C ALA A 137 -17.77 -6.26 3.46
N TYR A 138 -18.15 -6.20 4.72
CA TYR A 138 -17.49 -6.88 5.82
C TYR A 138 -18.51 -7.76 6.53
N GLY A 139 -18.16 -9.02 6.78
CA GLY A 139 -19.02 -9.97 7.49
C GLY A 139 -20.06 -10.68 6.61
N ASP A 140 -19.92 -10.63 5.29
CA ASP A 140 -20.87 -11.21 4.32
C ASP A 140 -20.31 -12.41 3.52
N ASP A 141 -19.10 -12.87 3.85
CA ASP A 141 -18.39 -13.90 3.08
C ASP A 141 -18.55 -15.33 3.63
N ALA A 142 -18.96 -15.50 4.89
CA ALA A 142 -19.10 -16.79 5.55
C ALA A 142 -20.29 -16.85 6.50
N GLN A 143 -21.01 -17.98 6.50
CA GLN A 143 -22.13 -18.19 7.42
C GLN A 143 -21.64 -18.03 8.86
N CYS A 144 -22.37 -17.25 9.65
CA CYS A 144 -22.00 -16.98 11.03
C CYS A 144 -21.96 -18.28 11.84
N THR A 145 -20.78 -18.63 12.35
CA THR A 145 -20.54 -19.84 13.16
C THR A 145 -21.25 -19.80 14.51
N ALA A 146 -21.57 -18.60 15.01
CA ALA A 146 -22.21 -18.42 16.32
C ALA A 146 -23.74 -18.52 16.29
N CYS A 147 -24.41 -17.95 15.28
CA CYS A 147 -25.87 -17.92 15.23
C CYS A 147 -26.51 -18.67 14.05
N GLY A 148 -25.73 -19.12 13.07
CA GLY A 148 -26.20 -19.87 11.91
C GLY A 148 -27.10 -19.10 10.94
N LYS A 149 -27.36 -17.81 11.17
CA LYS A 149 -28.23 -16.98 10.31
C LYS A 149 -27.57 -16.61 8.97
N PRO A 150 -28.37 -16.18 7.97
CA PRO A 150 -27.87 -15.72 6.67
C PRO A 150 -26.85 -14.57 6.75
N LEU A 151 -26.04 -14.46 5.70
CA LEU A 151 -24.98 -13.46 5.53
C LEU A 151 -25.49 -12.02 5.60
N ASP A 152 -26.70 -11.77 5.11
CA ASP A 152 -27.29 -10.44 5.02
C ASP A 152 -27.45 -9.73 6.38
N ASP A 153 -27.61 -10.48 7.46
CA ASP A 153 -27.79 -9.94 8.82
C ASP A 153 -26.47 -9.47 9.46
N HIS A 154 -25.33 -9.86 8.88
CA HIS A 154 -23.99 -9.67 9.44
C HIS A 154 -23.13 -8.73 8.60
N ARG A 155 -23.68 -8.12 7.55
CA ARG A 155 -22.91 -7.30 6.62
C ARG A 155 -22.81 -5.84 7.03
N VAL A 156 -21.61 -5.27 6.91
CA VAL A 156 -21.35 -3.83 6.98
C VAL A 156 -20.76 -3.40 5.64
N HIS A 157 -21.36 -2.41 5.00
CA HIS A 157 -20.91 -1.92 3.69
C HIS A 157 -19.90 -0.80 3.81
N GLU A 158 -18.96 -0.76 2.87
CA GLU A 158 -18.21 0.45 2.58
C GLU A 158 -19.06 1.40 1.74
N THR A 159 -19.13 2.65 2.17
CA THR A 159 -19.89 3.71 1.50
C THR A 159 -18.94 4.85 1.15
N SER A 160 -19.27 5.63 0.13
CA SER A 160 -18.48 6.81 -0.27
C SER A 160 -18.34 7.82 0.88
N GLU A 161 -19.36 7.91 1.75
CA GLU A 161 -19.33 8.70 2.98
C GLU A 161 -18.16 8.27 3.87
N VAL A 162 -18.05 6.98 4.21
CA VAL A 162 -17.00 6.51 5.13
C VAL A 162 -15.62 6.54 4.49
N VAL A 163 -15.52 6.27 3.18
CA VAL A 163 -14.26 6.46 2.44
C VAL A 163 -13.77 7.90 2.52
N ALA A 164 -14.67 8.88 2.40
CA ALA A 164 -14.32 10.30 2.56
C ALA A 164 -13.87 10.61 4.00
N HIS A 165 -14.45 9.97 5.02
CA HIS A 165 -14.01 10.17 6.39
C HIS A 165 -12.62 9.60 6.67
N VAL A 166 -12.19 8.53 5.98
CA VAL A 166 -10.79 8.04 6.06
C VAL A 166 -9.80 9.13 5.68
N GLU A 167 -10.15 10.00 4.73
CA GLU A 167 -9.26 11.08 4.27
C GLU A 167 -8.94 12.08 5.38
N LEU A 168 -9.81 12.27 6.37
CA LEU A 168 -9.54 13.15 7.52
C LEU A 168 -8.33 12.64 8.31
N VAL A 169 -8.30 11.33 8.61
CA VAL A 169 -7.17 10.73 9.34
C VAL A 169 -5.93 10.66 8.45
N PHE A 170 -6.08 10.36 7.16
CA PHE A 170 -4.97 10.36 6.20
C PHE A 170 -4.29 11.73 6.09
N ALA A 171 -5.07 12.82 6.06
CA ALA A 171 -4.54 14.17 6.01
C ALA A 171 -3.64 14.48 7.22
N GLU A 172 -4.15 14.20 8.44
CA GLU A 172 -3.41 14.37 9.69
C GLU A 172 -2.12 13.53 9.76
N LEU A 173 -2.18 12.29 9.25
CA LEU A 173 -1.02 11.40 9.16
C LEU A 173 0.01 11.91 8.16
N MET A 174 -0.42 12.38 6.98
CA MET A 174 0.46 12.89 5.94
C MET A 174 1.13 14.20 6.34
N GLU A 175 0.42 15.10 7.03
CA GLU A 175 1.01 16.33 7.57
C GLU A 175 2.15 16.03 8.55
N ARG A 176 1.91 15.15 9.52
CA ARG A 176 2.95 14.70 10.47
C ARG A 176 4.11 14.00 9.77
N LEU A 177 3.79 13.17 8.78
CA LEU A 177 4.81 12.47 8.01
C LEU A 177 5.66 13.43 7.18
N HIS A 178 5.10 14.50 6.62
CA HIS A 178 5.88 15.50 5.88
C HIS A 178 7.00 16.10 6.74
N ALA A 179 6.77 16.32 8.04
CA ALA A 179 7.81 16.77 8.96
C ALA A 179 8.88 15.68 9.23
N GLN A 180 8.48 14.40 9.24
CA GLN A 180 9.39 13.26 9.47
C GLN A 180 10.14 12.81 8.20
N ARG A 181 9.59 13.07 7.01
CA ARG A 181 10.07 12.55 5.72
C ARG A 181 11.54 12.89 5.41
N PRO A 182 12.03 14.13 5.61
CA PRO A 182 13.42 14.45 5.32
C PRO A 182 14.41 13.60 6.13
N LEU A 183 14.08 13.32 7.39
CA LEU A 183 14.89 12.49 8.28
C LEU A 183 14.89 11.02 7.84
N ILE A 184 13.73 10.50 7.44
CA ILE A 184 13.60 9.13 6.90
C ILE A 184 14.42 9.00 5.61
N ASP A 185 14.27 9.94 4.68
CA ASP A 185 15.02 9.92 3.42
C ASP A 185 16.53 10.03 3.64
N GLU A 186 16.97 10.89 4.58
CA GLU A 186 18.37 11.00 4.98
C GLU A 186 18.90 9.69 5.56
N PHE A 187 18.14 9.04 6.45
CA PHE A 187 18.49 7.73 7.00
C PHE A 187 18.68 6.70 5.88
N LEU A 188 17.76 6.64 4.92
CA LEU A 188 17.82 5.69 3.80
C LEU A 188 19.06 5.93 2.93
N ARG A 189 19.40 7.18 2.63
CA ARG A 189 20.64 7.53 1.91
C ARG A 189 21.90 7.14 2.68
N LEU A 190 21.93 7.39 3.99
CA LEU A 190 23.05 6.99 4.85
C LEU A 190 23.20 5.46 4.90
N ARG A 191 22.10 4.72 4.97
CA ARG A 191 22.08 3.26 4.92
C ARG A 191 22.68 2.74 3.61
N GLU A 192 22.30 3.30 2.48
CA GLU A 192 22.86 2.95 1.17
C GLU A 192 24.36 3.25 1.10
N ARG A 193 24.76 4.45 1.55
CA ARG A 193 26.17 4.86 1.60
C ARG A 193 27.00 3.94 2.49
N ARG A 194 26.51 3.60 3.69
CA ARG A 194 27.15 2.65 4.61
C ARG A 194 27.34 1.30 3.94
N ASN A 195 26.29 0.75 3.33
CA ASN A 195 26.32 -0.55 2.67
C ASN A 195 27.28 -0.54 1.45
N ALA A 196 27.36 0.57 0.71
CA ALA A 196 28.33 0.72 -0.38
C ALA A 196 29.77 0.74 0.15
N LEU A 197 30.05 1.58 1.15
CA LEU A 197 31.38 1.68 1.78
C LEU A 197 31.85 0.35 2.35
N GLU A 198 30.98 -0.39 3.03
CA GLU A 198 31.32 -1.68 3.61
C GLU A 198 31.65 -2.72 2.53
N ARG A 199 30.85 -2.76 1.44
CA ARG A 199 31.11 -3.64 0.29
C ARG A 199 32.42 -3.29 -0.40
N ASP A 200 32.66 -2.00 -0.70
CA ASP A 200 33.88 -1.54 -1.38
C ASP A 200 35.13 -1.75 -0.53
N SER A 201 35.03 -1.54 0.78
CA SER A 201 36.10 -1.83 1.73
C SER A 201 36.42 -3.32 1.77
N LEU A 202 35.41 -4.19 1.87
CA LEU A 202 35.60 -5.64 1.86
C LEU A 202 36.22 -6.12 0.54
N ARG A 203 35.78 -5.57 -0.60
CA ARG A 203 36.32 -5.90 -1.92
C ARG A 203 37.81 -5.57 -1.98
N ARG A 204 38.20 -4.32 -1.68
CA ARG A 204 39.59 -3.87 -1.71
C ARG A 204 40.48 -4.67 -0.77
N PHE A 205 39.97 -5.01 0.42
CA PHE A 205 40.71 -5.85 1.37
C PHE A 205 40.95 -7.27 0.83
N LYS A 206 39.94 -7.90 0.21
CA LYS A 206 40.09 -9.23 -0.42
C LYS A 206 41.06 -9.19 -1.61
N GLU A 207 40.96 -8.18 -2.46
CA GLU A 207 41.89 -7.96 -3.58
C GLU A 207 43.34 -7.80 -3.10
N ALA A 208 43.54 -6.97 -2.06
CA ALA A 208 44.87 -6.77 -1.48
C ALA A 208 45.45 -8.06 -0.86
N LEU A 209 44.63 -8.86 -0.16
CA LEU A 209 45.07 -10.16 0.34
C LEU A 209 45.45 -11.13 -0.80
N ALA A 210 44.67 -11.14 -1.89
CA ALA A 210 44.97 -11.97 -3.05
C ALA A 210 46.33 -11.64 -3.68
N HIS A 211 46.73 -10.36 -3.68
CA HIS A 211 48.07 -9.94 -4.13
C HIS A 211 49.21 -10.44 -3.25
N LEU A 212 48.96 -10.81 -1.99
CA LEU A 212 49.97 -11.39 -1.09
C LEU A 212 50.11 -12.91 -1.25
N GLU A 213 49.16 -13.58 -1.92
CA GLU A 213 49.17 -15.05 -2.05
C GLU A 213 50.44 -15.62 -2.71
N PRO A 214 51.01 -15.03 -3.79
CA PRO A 214 52.27 -15.51 -4.36
C PRO A 214 53.42 -15.47 -3.35
N GLN A 215 53.49 -14.41 -2.54
CA GLN A 215 54.50 -14.24 -1.50
C GLN A 215 54.29 -15.24 -0.35
N LYS A 216 53.04 -15.52 0.03
CA LYS A 216 52.69 -16.54 1.02
C LYS A 216 53.04 -17.96 0.56
N LEU A 217 52.78 -18.27 -0.70
CA LEU A 217 53.17 -19.54 -1.32
C LEU A 217 54.68 -19.69 -1.29
N ARG A 218 55.42 -18.65 -1.71
CA ARG A 218 56.88 -18.64 -1.69
C ARG A 218 57.46 -18.83 -0.28
N ARG A 219 56.87 -18.19 0.73
CA ARG A 219 57.23 -18.39 2.15
C ARG A 219 57.04 -19.86 2.56
N ASN A 220 55.93 -20.49 2.18
CA ASN A 220 55.64 -21.88 2.51
C ASN A 220 56.60 -22.85 1.79
N GLU A 221 56.99 -22.56 0.54
CA GLU A 221 58.01 -23.31 -0.20
C GLU A 221 59.37 -23.26 0.51
N LEU A 222 59.82 -22.06 0.91
CA LEU A 222 61.09 -21.87 1.64
C LEU A 222 61.08 -22.61 2.98
N LEU A 223 59.97 -22.57 3.72
CA LEU A 223 59.77 -23.34 4.95
C LEU A 223 59.86 -24.85 4.71
N THR A 224 59.32 -25.34 3.60
CA THR A 224 59.35 -26.75 3.23
C THR A 224 60.75 -27.18 2.84
N HIS A 225 61.46 -26.37 2.04
CA HIS A 225 62.85 -26.59 1.66
C HIS A 225 63.76 -26.73 2.89
N LEU A 226 63.62 -25.85 3.89
CA LEU A 226 64.40 -25.92 5.13
C LEU A 226 64.16 -27.16 6.00
N LYS A 227 63.05 -27.89 5.79
CA LYS A 227 62.75 -29.14 6.50
C LYS A 227 63.37 -30.38 5.84
N SER A 228 63.89 -30.25 4.61
CA SER A 228 64.52 -31.36 3.89
C SER A 228 65.88 -31.73 4.50
N PRO A 229 66.28 -33.03 4.48
CA PRO A 229 67.47 -33.50 5.17
C PRO A 229 68.82 -33.14 4.50
N ALA A 230 68.83 -32.65 3.26
CA ALA A 230 70.04 -32.28 2.50
C ALA A 230 69.95 -30.88 1.88
N VAL A 231 69.86 -29.84 2.72
CA VAL A 231 69.73 -28.44 2.27
C VAL A 231 71.11 -27.80 2.09
N GLU A 232 71.54 -27.65 0.84
CA GLU A 232 72.65 -26.76 0.48
C GLU A 232 72.22 -25.28 0.61
N GLY A 233 73.11 -24.39 1.06
CA GLY A 233 72.81 -22.96 1.16
C GLY A 233 71.77 -22.57 2.25
N LYS A 234 71.70 -23.33 3.34
CA LYS A 234 70.75 -23.12 4.46
C LYS A 234 70.71 -21.67 4.97
N ALA A 235 71.87 -21.04 5.19
CA ALA A 235 71.96 -19.67 5.67
C ALA A 235 71.31 -18.65 4.71
N ALA A 236 71.52 -18.81 3.41
CA ALA A 236 70.91 -17.95 2.39
C ALA A 236 69.39 -18.11 2.34
N THR A 237 68.90 -19.36 2.41
CA THR A 237 67.47 -19.69 2.43
C THR A 237 66.78 -19.12 3.68
N THR A 238 67.43 -19.21 4.85
CA THR A 238 66.92 -18.64 6.11
C THR A 238 66.84 -17.11 6.04
N SER A 239 67.84 -16.43 5.45
CA SER A 239 67.82 -14.97 5.26
C SER A 239 66.71 -14.51 4.32
N GLN A 240 66.49 -15.22 3.20
CA GLN A 240 65.37 -14.93 2.29
C GLN A 240 64.01 -15.14 2.97
N LEU A 241 63.88 -16.19 3.78
CA LEU A 241 62.66 -16.47 4.51
C LEU A 241 62.35 -15.37 5.54
N SER A 242 63.33 -14.95 6.34
CA SER A 242 63.12 -13.90 7.35
C SER A 242 62.74 -12.57 6.71
N ALA A 243 63.39 -12.17 5.61
CA ALA A 243 63.05 -10.96 4.87
C ALA A 243 61.61 -11.01 4.33
N LEU A 244 61.21 -12.13 3.72
CA LEU A 244 59.86 -12.32 3.18
C LEU A 244 58.79 -12.36 4.29
N GLN A 245 59.12 -12.96 5.45
CA GLN A 245 58.22 -12.99 6.61
C GLN A 245 57.97 -11.58 7.16
N GLU A 246 59.01 -10.75 7.28
CA GLU A 246 58.87 -9.38 7.77
C GLU A 246 58.10 -8.50 6.77
N GLU A 247 58.33 -8.66 5.45
CA GLU A 247 57.57 -7.96 4.42
C GLU A 247 56.08 -8.33 4.48
N LEU A 248 55.75 -9.63 4.53
CA LEU A 248 54.38 -10.11 4.63
C LEU A 248 53.69 -9.59 5.90
N LYS A 249 54.37 -9.66 7.04
CA LYS A 249 53.87 -9.15 8.33
C LYS A 249 53.55 -7.66 8.23
N THR A 250 54.49 -6.85 7.74
CA THR A 250 54.31 -5.40 7.58
C THR A 250 53.11 -5.07 6.68
N ARG A 251 52.96 -5.80 5.57
CA ARG A 251 51.82 -5.60 4.65
C ARG A 251 50.50 -6.03 5.27
N GLU A 252 50.44 -7.17 5.94
CA GLU A 252 49.21 -7.66 6.60
C GLU A 252 48.77 -6.75 7.76
N GLU A 253 49.72 -6.24 8.54
CA GLU A 253 49.47 -5.24 9.59
C GLU A 253 48.94 -3.94 8.98
N GLY A 254 49.53 -3.46 7.87
CA GLY A 254 49.06 -2.30 7.13
C GLY A 254 47.62 -2.43 6.61
N LEU A 255 47.27 -3.59 6.03
CA LEU A 255 45.91 -3.88 5.57
C LEU A 255 44.90 -3.92 6.73
N THR A 256 45.31 -4.46 7.88
CA THR A 256 44.48 -4.52 9.09
C THR A 256 44.25 -3.12 9.67
N ALA A 257 45.29 -2.29 9.70
CA ALA A 257 45.20 -0.90 10.14
C ALA A 257 44.27 -0.09 9.21
N GLN A 258 44.40 -0.25 7.89
CA GLN A 258 43.50 0.38 6.92
C GLN A 258 42.05 -0.06 7.13
N ARG A 259 41.79 -1.36 7.33
CA ARG A 259 40.43 -1.86 7.55
C ARG A 259 39.82 -1.33 8.85
N THR A 260 40.66 -1.16 9.88
CA THR A 260 40.27 -0.54 11.15
C THR A 260 39.84 0.91 10.94
N GLU A 261 40.58 1.68 10.16
CA GLU A 261 40.24 3.06 9.86
C GLU A 261 38.95 3.17 9.04
N GLU A 262 38.79 2.35 8.00
CA GLU A 262 37.57 2.33 7.19
C GLU A 262 36.34 1.92 8.01
N ARG A 263 36.51 1.06 9.02
CA ARG A 263 35.43 0.71 9.96
C ARG A 263 34.99 1.91 10.80
N LYS A 264 35.88 2.85 11.15
CA LYS A 264 35.50 4.08 11.87
C LYS A 264 34.56 4.94 11.03
N HIS A 265 34.79 5.03 9.72
CA HIS A 265 33.87 5.76 8.82
C HIS A 265 32.48 5.11 8.76
N VAL A 266 32.42 3.78 8.72
CA VAL A 266 31.15 3.03 8.78
C VAL A 266 30.44 3.31 10.11
N GLN A 267 31.16 3.25 11.24
CA GLN A 267 30.61 3.54 12.57
C GLN A 267 30.12 4.97 12.70
N ALA A 268 30.80 5.96 12.12
CA ALA A 268 30.36 7.35 12.11
C ALA A 268 29.01 7.51 11.38
N ILE A 269 28.81 6.82 10.26
CA ILE A 269 27.53 6.80 9.55
C ILE A 269 26.45 6.10 10.39
N GLU A 270 26.78 5.00 11.06
CA GLU A 270 25.84 4.32 11.97
C GLU A 270 25.41 5.22 13.14
N GLN A 271 26.33 6.01 13.71
CA GLN A 271 26.01 6.99 14.74
C GLN A 271 25.05 8.07 14.23
N GLN A 272 25.25 8.58 13.01
CA GLN A 272 24.33 9.53 12.38
C GLN A 272 22.95 8.90 12.17
N MET A 273 22.88 7.69 11.65
CA MET A 273 21.63 6.94 11.48
C MET A 273 20.89 6.73 12.81
N ASN A 274 21.61 6.38 13.88
CA ASN A 274 21.04 6.23 15.21
C ASN A 274 20.53 7.56 15.78
N SER A 275 21.25 8.67 15.56
CA SER A 275 20.81 10.01 15.93
C SER A 275 19.52 10.42 15.21
N ILE A 276 19.43 10.13 13.91
CA ILE A 276 18.20 10.36 13.13
C ILE A 276 17.02 9.56 13.71
N ASN A 277 17.21 8.28 13.99
CA ASN A 277 16.16 7.46 14.60
C ASN A 277 15.74 7.97 15.99
N ALA A 278 16.69 8.46 16.80
CA ALA A 278 16.38 9.06 18.09
C ALA A 278 15.55 10.34 17.94
N ARG A 279 15.86 11.17 16.94
CA ARG A 279 15.07 12.36 16.59
C ARG A 279 13.66 11.98 16.12
N LEU A 280 13.55 11.02 15.21
CA LEU A 280 12.25 10.51 14.74
C LEU A 280 11.41 9.99 15.91
N LYS A 281 12.00 9.21 16.82
CA LYS A 281 11.32 8.71 18.02
C LYS A 281 10.75 9.84 18.88
N GLY A 282 11.49 10.95 19.03
CA GLY A 282 11.04 12.14 19.74
C GLY A 282 9.94 12.94 19.02
N MET A 283 9.69 12.68 17.74
CA MET A 283 8.64 13.32 16.92
C MET A 283 7.37 12.49 16.82
N ASN A 284 7.21 11.44 17.66
CA ASN A 284 6.07 10.51 17.61
C ASN A 284 5.84 9.94 16.20
N PRO A 285 6.65 8.94 15.80
CA PRO A 285 6.64 8.41 14.44
C PRO A 285 5.24 8.02 13.96
N VAL A 286 4.89 8.45 12.74
CA VAL A 286 3.63 8.08 12.08
C VAL A 286 3.68 6.63 11.59
N LEU A 287 4.86 6.19 11.13
CA LEU A 287 5.11 4.83 10.65
C LEU A 287 5.80 3.98 11.71
N ARG A 288 5.70 2.66 11.57
CA ARG A 288 6.33 1.70 12.48
C ARG A 288 7.77 1.37 12.08
N PRO A 289 8.60 0.95 13.05
CA PRO A 289 9.96 0.52 12.76
C PRO A 289 9.96 -0.78 11.94
N ASP A 290 10.58 -0.77 10.78
CA ASP A 290 10.85 -1.98 10.01
C ASP A 290 12.17 -2.62 10.48
N LYS A 291 12.15 -3.93 10.78
CA LYS A 291 13.33 -4.64 11.32
C LYS A 291 14.49 -4.74 10.33
N ASN A 292 14.21 -4.78 9.03
CA ASN A 292 15.22 -4.95 7.98
C ASN A 292 15.83 -3.62 7.55
N VAL A 293 15.01 -2.58 7.50
CA VAL A 293 15.45 -1.21 7.20
C VAL A 293 16.05 -0.54 8.43
N LYS A 294 15.59 -0.92 9.63
CA LYS A 294 15.97 -0.38 10.95
C LYS A 294 15.58 1.10 11.13
N THR A 295 14.47 1.53 10.52
CA THR A 295 13.89 2.87 10.70
C THR A 295 12.37 2.83 10.48
N TYR A 296 11.70 3.96 10.68
CA TYR A 296 10.25 4.10 10.68
C TYR A 296 9.68 4.19 9.25
N VAL A 297 9.51 3.04 8.59
CA VAL A 297 8.99 2.95 7.20
C VAL A 297 7.85 1.96 7.04
N GLN A 298 7.52 1.20 8.08
CA GLN A 298 6.50 0.16 8.01
C GLN A 298 5.11 0.77 8.13
N GLY A 299 4.30 0.59 7.09
CA GLY A 299 2.89 1.00 7.05
C GLY A 299 1.95 0.08 7.83
N TYR A 300 0.65 0.38 7.74
CA TYR A 300 -0.43 -0.37 8.36
C TYR A 300 -1.75 -0.19 7.61
N MET A 301 -2.71 -1.07 7.88
CA MET A 301 -4.10 -0.84 7.52
C MET A 301 -4.70 0.18 8.48
N LEU A 302 -5.41 1.16 7.96
CA LEU A 302 -6.19 2.11 8.71
C LEU A 302 -7.66 1.80 8.47
N GLY A 303 -8.40 1.52 9.54
CA GLY A 303 -9.83 1.27 9.50
C GLY A 303 -10.60 2.38 10.20
N VAL A 304 -11.70 2.82 9.59
CA VAL A 304 -12.66 3.72 10.25
C VAL A 304 -14.09 3.19 10.12
N CYS A 305 -14.94 3.51 11.08
CA CYS A 305 -16.36 3.19 11.02
C CYS A 305 -17.25 4.27 11.67
N VAL A 306 -18.54 4.23 11.36
CA VAL A 306 -19.56 5.18 11.84
C VAL A 306 -20.79 4.40 12.38
N CYS A 307 -21.36 4.74 13.55
CA CYS A 307 -22.62 4.09 14.06
C CYS A 307 -23.84 4.50 13.22
N ARG A 308 -24.92 3.74 13.39
CA ARG A 308 -26.29 4.06 12.97
C ARG A 308 -27.00 5.05 13.91
N CYS A 309 -26.33 5.59 14.94
CA CYS A 309 -26.99 6.48 15.92
C CYS A 309 -27.62 7.67 15.19
N PRO A 310 -28.91 7.96 15.43
CA PRO A 310 -29.60 9.05 14.75
C PRO A 310 -29.10 10.42 15.19
N GLN A 311 -28.55 10.51 16.41
CA GLN A 311 -27.98 11.73 16.97
C GLN A 311 -26.52 11.45 17.37
N ALA A 312 -25.59 12.30 16.91
CA ALA A 312 -24.16 12.21 17.16
C ALA A 312 -23.57 10.80 16.88
N PRO A 313 -23.51 10.37 15.61
CA PRO A 313 -22.97 9.06 15.27
C PRO A 313 -21.54 8.93 15.75
N ARG A 314 -21.28 7.87 16.52
CA ARG A 314 -19.92 7.58 16.98
C ARG A 314 -19.04 7.21 15.79
N MET A 315 -17.92 7.89 15.68
CA MET A 315 -16.91 7.67 14.65
C MET A 315 -15.71 7.01 15.31
N LEU A 316 -15.31 5.84 14.83
CA LEU A 316 -14.18 5.08 15.39
C LEU A 316 -13.07 4.93 14.36
N ALA A 317 -11.82 4.99 14.82
CA ALA A 317 -10.65 4.73 13.99
C ALA A 317 -9.70 3.75 14.70
N ALA A 318 -9.11 2.84 13.93
CA ALA A 318 -8.08 1.93 14.41
C ALA A 318 -7.05 1.67 13.31
N CYS A 319 -5.89 1.15 13.68
CA CYS A 319 -4.94 0.60 12.72
C CYS A 319 -4.67 -0.89 12.99
N SER A 320 -4.23 -1.61 11.97
CA SER A 320 -3.76 -2.99 12.14
C SER A 320 -2.46 -3.03 12.92
N GLY A 321 -2.22 -4.08 13.69
CA GLY A 321 -1.03 -4.23 14.54
C GLY A 321 -1.01 -3.27 15.74
N GLU A 322 0.20 -3.00 16.21
CA GLU A 322 0.49 -2.03 17.28
C GLU A 322 0.27 -0.59 16.79
N THR A 323 -0.37 0.23 17.62
CA THR A 323 -0.66 1.62 17.30
C THR A 323 0.61 2.47 17.30
N ALA A 324 0.91 3.14 16.18
CA ALA A 324 2.02 4.09 16.15
C ALA A 324 1.67 5.37 16.94
N PRO A 325 2.60 5.99 17.69
CA PRO A 325 2.31 7.21 18.44
C PRO A 325 1.76 8.35 17.56
N GLY A 326 2.32 8.54 16.36
CA GLY A 326 1.82 9.54 15.42
C GLY A 326 0.42 9.22 14.87
N PHE A 327 0.00 7.95 14.90
CA PHE A 327 -1.39 7.58 14.58
C PHE A 327 -2.35 7.97 15.69
N GLN A 328 -1.97 7.77 16.96
CA GLN A 328 -2.79 8.20 18.10
C GLN A 328 -3.04 9.71 18.05
N GLU A 329 -1.99 10.49 17.79
CA GLU A 329 -2.10 11.95 17.64
C GLU A 329 -2.92 12.38 16.43
N ALA A 330 -2.77 11.68 15.29
CA ALA A 330 -3.56 11.97 14.10
C ALA A 330 -5.05 11.71 14.33
N VAL A 331 -5.40 10.59 14.96
CA VAL A 331 -6.81 10.29 15.29
C VAL A 331 -7.35 11.30 16.29
N ALA A 332 -6.59 11.67 17.31
CA ALA A 332 -7.00 12.67 18.31
C ALA A 332 -7.25 14.08 17.74
N ALA A 333 -6.67 14.40 16.57
CA ALA A 333 -6.91 15.64 15.84
C ALA A 333 -8.18 15.61 14.96
N THR A 334 -8.87 14.46 14.91
CA THR A 334 -10.09 14.28 14.12
C THR A 334 -11.30 14.00 15.01
N PRO A 335 -12.54 14.01 14.48
CA PRO A 335 -13.74 13.61 15.24
C PRO A 335 -13.78 12.13 15.66
N PHE A 336 -12.77 11.34 15.29
CA PHE A 336 -12.73 9.90 15.55
C PHE A 336 -12.27 9.59 16.97
N THR A 337 -12.89 8.59 17.58
CA THR A 337 -12.37 7.95 18.79
C THR A 337 -11.42 6.82 18.40
N LEU A 338 -10.22 6.85 18.96
CA LEU A 338 -9.22 5.78 18.77
C LEU A 338 -9.67 4.47 19.43
N VAL A 339 -9.49 3.36 18.72
CA VAL A 339 -9.68 2.00 19.24
C VAL A 339 -8.41 1.19 19.00
N GLU A 340 -7.78 0.72 20.07
CA GLU A 340 -6.46 0.07 20.00
C GLU A 340 -6.51 -1.43 20.09
N SER A 341 -7.55 -1.99 20.72
CA SER A 341 -7.68 -3.40 21.03
C SER A 341 -9.11 -3.91 20.87
N PHE A 342 -9.23 -5.24 20.87
CA PHE A 342 -10.47 -5.99 20.90
C PHE A 342 -10.24 -7.33 21.59
N SER A 343 -11.31 -7.99 21.99
CA SER A 343 -11.29 -9.32 22.59
C SER A 343 -11.98 -10.30 21.65
N ALA A 344 -11.27 -11.34 21.22
CA ALA A 344 -11.86 -12.45 20.47
C ALA A 344 -12.58 -13.42 21.41
N SER A 345 -13.67 -14.03 20.95
CA SER A 345 -14.35 -15.12 21.66
C SER A 345 -13.52 -16.42 21.61
N GLU A 346 -13.85 -17.40 22.45
CA GLU A 346 -13.23 -18.73 22.40
C GLU A 346 -13.41 -19.40 21.04
N SER A 347 -14.58 -19.22 20.40
CA SER A 347 -14.88 -19.69 19.05
C SER A 347 -13.92 -19.07 18.02
N GLN A 348 -13.77 -17.74 18.06
CA GLN A 348 -12.87 -17.01 17.16
C GLN A 348 -11.40 -17.38 17.37
N LEU A 349 -10.96 -17.58 18.62
CA LEU A 349 -9.59 -18.00 18.93
C LEU A 349 -9.31 -19.41 18.41
N LYS A 350 -10.25 -20.35 18.56
CA LYS A 350 -10.12 -21.71 18.03
C LYS A 350 -10.01 -21.70 16.50
N GLU A 351 -10.84 -20.93 15.83
CA GLU A 351 -10.82 -20.85 14.36
C GLU A 351 -9.58 -20.11 13.83
N LEU A 352 -9.08 -19.10 14.56
CA LEU A 352 -7.81 -18.45 14.24
C LEU A 352 -6.64 -19.44 14.26
N LEU A 353 -6.59 -20.33 15.26
CA LEU A 353 -5.61 -21.42 15.35
C LEU A 353 -5.77 -22.43 14.21
N ASN A 354 -7.00 -22.77 13.83
CA ASN A 354 -7.25 -23.66 12.67
C ASN A 354 -6.70 -23.08 11.36
N GLN A 355 -6.67 -21.75 11.23
CA GLN A 355 -6.08 -21.04 10.08
C GLN A 355 -4.55 -20.92 10.17
N GLY A 356 -3.91 -21.52 11.18
CA GLY A 356 -2.46 -21.45 11.39
C GLY A 356 -1.97 -20.04 11.74
N ARG A 357 -2.84 -19.21 12.34
CA ARG A 357 -2.50 -17.85 12.76
C ARG A 357 -2.40 -17.76 14.27
N ASP A 358 -1.29 -17.20 14.74
CA ASP A 358 -1.08 -16.98 16.19
C ASP A 358 -1.74 -15.69 16.70
N LYS A 359 -2.02 -14.75 15.79
CA LYS A 359 -2.56 -13.42 16.14
C LYS A 359 -3.54 -12.87 15.10
N TRP A 360 -4.56 -12.19 15.62
CA TRP A 360 -5.54 -11.43 14.84
C TRP A 360 -5.39 -9.94 15.14
N GLU A 361 -4.72 -9.21 14.24
CA GLU A 361 -4.30 -7.82 14.48
C GLU A 361 -4.92 -6.85 13.45
N CYS A 362 -6.00 -7.22 12.78
CA CYS A 362 -6.65 -6.37 11.78
C CYS A 362 -7.31 -5.13 12.42
N ALA A 363 -7.55 -4.06 11.65
CA ALA A 363 -8.22 -2.87 12.18
C ALA A 363 -9.74 -3.11 12.31
N ALA A 364 -10.35 -3.80 11.35
CA ALA A 364 -11.77 -4.16 11.37
C ALA A 364 -12.31 -4.72 12.70
N PRO A 365 -11.75 -5.79 13.31
CA PRO A 365 -12.30 -6.34 14.55
C PRO A 365 -12.28 -5.34 15.71
N LYS A 366 -11.29 -4.42 15.76
CA LYS A 366 -11.22 -3.34 16.75
C LYS A 366 -12.44 -2.43 16.66
N ILE A 367 -12.65 -1.84 15.49
CA ILE A 367 -13.74 -0.87 15.28
C ILE A 367 -15.12 -1.52 15.20
N ILE A 368 -15.23 -2.77 14.75
CA ILE A 368 -16.49 -3.52 14.75
C ILE A 368 -16.90 -3.84 16.19
N GLN A 369 -16.00 -4.39 17.01
CA GLN A 369 -16.35 -4.70 18.40
C GLN A 369 -16.69 -3.44 19.19
N ALA A 370 -15.84 -2.40 19.10
CA ALA A 370 -16.07 -1.16 19.82
C ALA A 370 -17.31 -0.41 19.31
N GLY A 371 -17.61 -0.52 18.00
CA GLY A 371 -18.80 0.04 17.39
C GLY A 371 -20.08 -0.75 17.64
N GLY A 372 -19.96 -2.03 18.03
CA GLY A 372 -21.03 -2.90 18.51
C GLY A 372 -21.24 -2.87 20.03
N ALA A 373 -20.27 -2.32 20.78
CA ALA A 373 -20.30 -2.28 22.23
C ALA A 373 -21.35 -1.28 22.76
N SER A 374 -21.87 -1.55 23.96
CA SER A 374 -22.81 -0.67 24.68
C SER A 374 -24.09 -0.31 23.91
N GLY A 375 -24.52 -1.14 22.96
CA GLY A 375 -25.76 -0.95 22.20
C GLY A 375 -25.60 -0.20 20.89
N HIS A 376 -24.40 0.23 20.51
CA HIS A 376 -24.13 0.84 19.20
C HIS A 376 -24.09 -0.21 18.07
N GLN A 377 -24.32 0.22 16.82
CA GLN A 377 -24.29 -0.60 15.61
C GLN A 377 -23.59 0.13 14.45
N VAL A 378 -22.57 -0.49 13.84
CA VAL A 378 -21.79 0.07 12.72
C VAL A 378 -22.60 0.26 11.42
N LYS A 379 -22.92 1.49 11.02
CA LYS A 379 -23.61 1.77 9.75
C LYS A 379 -22.76 1.39 8.53
N ALA A 380 -21.50 1.81 8.53
CA ALA A 380 -20.56 1.64 7.43
C ALA A 380 -19.12 1.70 7.93
N MET A 381 -18.20 1.09 7.19
CA MET A 381 -16.78 1.06 7.52
C MET A 381 -15.91 1.03 6.27
N SER A 382 -14.64 1.41 6.40
CA SER A 382 -13.63 1.32 5.33
C SER A 382 -12.27 1.00 5.93
N GLU A 383 -11.49 0.16 5.25
CA GLU A 383 -10.08 -0.09 5.55
C GLU A 383 -9.20 0.29 4.36
N ARG A 384 -8.20 1.15 4.59
CA ARG A 384 -7.26 1.62 3.56
C ARG A 384 -5.82 1.42 3.97
N TYR A 385 -4.96 1.11 3.01
CA TYR A 385 -3.55 0.84 3.30
C TYR A 385 -2.73 2.14 3.38
N PHE A 386 -2.10 2.40 4.53
CA PHE A 386 -1.24 3.55 4.74
C PHE A 386 0.24 3.14 4.67
N SER A 387 0.88 3.35 3.52
CA SER A 387 2.31 3.11 3.29
C SER A 387 2.94 4.11 2.30
N PRO A 388 3.01 5.40 2.65
CA PRO A 388 3.45 6.48 1.75
C PRO A 388 4.97 6.54 1.47
N ILE A 389 5.80 5.79 2.19
CA ILE A 389 7.27 5.80 2.01
C ILE A 389 7.72 4.71 1.05
N THR A 390 7.21 3.50 1.25
CA THR A 390 7.66 2.32 0.51
C THR A 390 6.70 2.06 -0.64
N HIS A 391 7.20 1.51 -1.75
CA HIS A 391 6.34 0.90 -2.78
C HIS A 391 5.77 -0.46 -2.32
N ALA A 392 5.74 -0.72 -1.01
CA ALA A 392 5.16 -1.94 -0.49
C ALA A 392 3.66 -1.97 -0.83
N THR A 393 3.21 -3.15 -1.22
CA THR A 393 1.81 -3.47 -1.41
C THR A 393 1.39 -4.48 -0.36
N VAL A 394 0.10 -4.48 -0.03
CA VAL A 394 -0.51 -5.55 0.76
C VAL A 394 -1.24 -6.50 -0.18
N GLY A 395 -0.86 -7.77 -0.14
CA GLY A 395 -1.57 -8.84 -0.83
C GLY A 395 -2.77 -9.28 -0.02
N VAL A 396 -3.95 -9.25 -0.60
CA VAL A 396 -5.15 -9.80 0.00
C VAL A 396 -5.82 -10.76 -0.97
N THR A 397 -6.08 -11.96 -0.48
CA THR A 397 -6.96 -12.93 -1.11
C THR A 397 -8.38 -12.66 -0.64
N TYR A 398 -9.27 -12.37 -1.57
CA TYR A 398 -10.69 -12.16 -1.30
C TYR A 398 -11.53 -12.83 -2.37
N SER A 399 -12.75 -13.20 -1.98
CA SER A 399 -13.73 -13.77 -2.90
C SER A 399 -14.71 -12.69 -3.34
N PHE A 400 -15.12 -12.74 -4.59
CA PHE A 400 -16.21 -11.92 -5.11
C PHE A 400 -17.08 -12.74 -6.04
N MET A 401 -18.34 -12.35 -6.18
CA MET A 401 -19.27 -12.94 -7.13
C MET A 401 -19.14 -12.22 -8.47
N ASP A 402 -18.80 -12.96 -9.53
CA ASP A 402 -18.91 -12.48 -10.91
C ASP A 402 -20.00 -13.22 -11.69
N ALA A 403 -20.18 -12.90 -12.97
CA ALA A 403 -21.20 -13.50 -13.83
C ALA A 403 -21.05 -15.04 -13.99
N ASN A 404 -19.90 -15.61 -13.61
CA ASN A 404 -19.60 -17.04 -13.65
C ASN A 404 -19.59 -17.70 -12.25
N GLY A 405 -19.99 -16.97 -11.20
CA GLY A 405 -20.06 -17.45 -9.81
C GLY A 405 -18.98 -16.88 -8.90
N ALA A 406 -18.81 -17.51 -7.73
CA ALA A 406 -17.82 -17.10 -6.74
C ALA A 406 -16.40 -17.35 -7.24
N ARG A 407 -15.57 -16.31 -7.27
CA ARG A 407 -14.15 -16.38 -7.61
C ARG A 407 -13.31 -15.80 -6.50
N SER A 408 -12.28 -16.55 -6.11
CA SER A 408 -11.23 -16.06 -5.22
C SER A 408 -10.08 -15.51 -6.05
N VAL A 409 -9.61 -14.32 -5.71
CA VAL A 409 -8.45 -13.69 -6.36
C VAL A 409 -7.50 -13.15 -5.30
N GLU A 410 -6.21 -13.24 -5.59
CA GLU A 410 -5.17 -12.54 -4.85
C GLU A 410 -4.86 -11.24 -5.59
N LYS A 411 -4.98 -10.11 -4.91
CA LYS A 411 -4.67 -8.79 -5.46
C LYS A 411 -3.74 -8.02 -4.53
N GLN A 412 -2.85 -7.25 -5.13
CA GLN A 412 -1.96 -6.32 -4.44
C GLN A 412 -2.61 -4.94 -4.37
N PHE A 413 -2.57 -4.34 -3.18
CA PHE A 413 -3.09 -3.01 -2.91
C PHE A 413 -1.97 -2.09 -2.42
N SER A 414 -1.89 -0.92 -3.03
CA SER A 414 -0.91 0.12 -2.77
C SER A 414 -1.45 1.16 -1.78
N HIS A 415 -0.59 2.12 -1.43
CA HIS A 415 -0.95 3.20 -0.52
C HIS A 415 -2.21 3.94 -0.97
N GLY A 416 -3.17 4.09 -0.05
CA GLY A 416 -4.40 4.83 -0.26
C GLY A 416 -5.51 4.03 -0.92
N GLU A 417 -5.28 2.78 -1.34
CA GLU A 417 -6.36 1.95 -1.87
C GLU A 417 -7.23 1.37 -0.75
N SER A 418 -8.54 1.29 -0.98
CA SER A 418 -9.45 0.49 -0.15
C SER A 418 -9.13 -0.98 -0.34
N VAL A 419 -9.00 -1.68 0.78
CA VAL A 419 -8.59 -3.08 0.82
C VAL A 419 -9.76 -3.91 1.37
N PRO A 420 -10.16 -4.98 0.68
CA PRO A 420 -11.20 -5.88 1.17
C PRO A 420 -10.76 -6.58 2.46
N SER A 421 -11.73 -7.15 3.16
CA SER A 421 -11.52 -8.07 4.26
C SER A 421 -10.55 -9.20 3.85
N CYS A 422 -9.58 -9.52 4.70
CA CYS A 422 -8.74 -10.70 4.51
C CYS A 422 -9.51 -11.98 4.91
N ASP A 423 -9.10 -13.15 4.40
CA ASP A 423 -9.75 -14.45 4.65
C ASP A 423 -10.12 -14.70 6.14
N THR A 424 -9.23 -14.34 7.08
CA THR A 424 -9.54 -14.44 8.51
C THR A 424 -10.67 -13.51 8.94
N CYS A 425 -10.65 -12.24 8.53
CA CYS A 425 -11.73 -11.31 8.83
C CYS A 425 -13.05 -11.74 8.17
N GLN A 426 -12.99 -12.29 6.95
CA GLN A 426 -14.15 -12.82 6.24
C GLN A 426 -14.87 -13.91 7.06
N LYS A 427 -14.11 -14.78 7.72
CA LYS A 427 -14.65 -15.90 8.52
C LYS A 427 -15.06 -15.48 9.93
N LEU A 428 -14.31 -14.58 10.57
CA LEU A 428 -14.45 -14.32 12.01
C LEU A 428 -15.28 -13.08 12.37
N LEU A 429 -15.38 -12.09 11.48
CA LEU A 429 -16.18 -10.88 11.73
C LEU A 429 -17.69 -11.13 11.83
N PRO A 430 -18.31 -12.09 11.11
CA PRO A 430 -19.76 -12.33 11.22
C PRO A 430 -20.21 -12.55 12.66
N GLU A 431 -19.43 -13.27 13.49
CA GLU A 431 -19.75 -13.49 14.89
C GLU A 431 -19.87 -12.17 15.69
N MET A 432 -19.03 -11.17 15.38
CA MET A 432 -19.05 -9.85 16.02
C MET A 432 -20.25 -9.00 15.58
N LEU A 433 -20.87 -9.37 14.46
CA LEU A 433 -21.97 -8.65 13.82
C LEU A 433 -23.33 -9.33 14.04
N CYS A 434 -23.42 -10.38 14.88
CA CYS A 434 -24.65 -11.12 15.17
C CYS A 434 -25.85 -10.27 15.63
N ASN A 435 -25.58 -9.16 16.30
CA ASN A 435 -26.61 -8.23 16.80
C ASN A 435 -26.69 -6.94 15.98
N HIS A 436 -26.02 -6.92 14.82
CA HIS A 436 -25.76 -5.69 14.07
C HIS A 436 -26.99 -5.05 13.44
N SER A 437 -28.01 -5.85 13.14
CA SER A 437 -29.27 -5.42 12.56
C SER A 437 -30.20 -4.67 13.52
N LYS A 438 -29.88 -4.60 14.83
CA LYS A 438 -30.67 -3.85 15.82
C LYS A 438 -30.47 -2.33 15.65
N GLU A 439 -31.33 -1.52 16.25
CA GLU A 439 -31.09 -0.07 16.33
C GLU A 439 -29.97 0.24 17.35
N CYS A 440 -29.23 1.34 17.17
CA CYS A 440 -28.29 1.80 18.22
C CYS A 440 -29.18 2.13 19.47
N ALA A 441 -28.86 1.59 20.65
CA ALA A 441 -29.65 1.68 21.89
C ALA A 441 -29.68 3.08 22.53
#